data_AF-A0A167MKH0-F1
#
_entry.id   AF-A0A167MKH0-F1
#
_cell.length_a   1.000
_cell.length_b   1.000
_cell.length_c   1.000
_cell.angle_alpha   90.00
_cell.angle_beta   90.00
_cell.angle_gamma   90.00
#
_symmetry.space_group_name_H-M   'P 1'
#
loop_
_entity.id
_entity.type
_entity.pdbx_description
1 polymer ?
#
loop_
_entity_poly.entity_id
_entity_poly.type
_entity_poly.pdbx_seq_one_letter_code
_entity_poly.pdbx_strand_id
1 'polypeptide(L)'
;MYSLRLSVLLAIVALSLPAQATPLGRPTHKQQGSLSRVDTCANVDQGMLTDGRTEYGAVTGCLCHSTLSRFALLSPAVRRATRILGAEPANSLLEALIASDASARSCEYPPHSLASCAKEDVCGWVCEAGYDLCEGACVPSGNCGSQTDVDAAAVPEESESLPGLVFPPQHKCAQGYIACPAPAPRVQPQQLRRTFPFLTAHSNPLNPHAKPNSNSNSGSAPDHRRPAQPDPAFICVDPQSDAEHCGGCTFSASSPTSFGTFTGSDCSNVRGAVNASCHMGRCVVEKCKHGWDLNGKGGCTRRYNLSKGQVRLGKVRP
;
A
#
# COMPACT_ATOMS: atom_id res chain seq x y z
N MET A 1 14.63 55.87 -11.38
CA MET A 1 15.93 55.40 -11.93
C MET A 1 16.95 55.37 -10.80
N TYR A 2 17.05 54.27 -10.04
CA TYR A 2 18.17 54.06 -9.12
C TYR A 2 18.70 52.65 -9.36
N SER A 3 19.95 52.61 -9.83
CA SER A 3 20.69 51.42 -10.23
C SER A 3 21.66 51.09 -9.09
N LEU A 4 21.33 50.11 -8.24
CA LEU A 4 22.25 49.58 -7.25
C LEU A 4 22.95 48.34 -7.84
N ARG A 5 24.22 48.52 -8.20
CA ARG A 5 25.14 47.43 -8.51
C ARG A 5 25.67 46.87 -7.20
N LEU A 6 25.21 45.68 -6.81
CA LEU A 6 25.76 44.91 -5.69
C LEU A 6 26.82 43.94 -6.24
N SER A 7 28.08 44.32 -6.12
CA SER A 7 29.23 43.48 -6.45
C SER A 7 29.45 42.48 -5.30
N VAL A 8 29.12 41.21 -5.52
CA VAL A 8 29.42 40.13 -4.58
C VAL A 8 30.79 39.55 -4.92
N LEU A 9 31.75 39.77 -4.03
CA LEU A 9 33.08 39.16 -4.03
C LEU A 9 32.96 37.65 -3.79
N LEU A 10 33.36 36.88 -4.81
CA LEU A 10 33.44 35.42 -4.77
C LEU A 10 34.81 35.04 -4.15
N ALA A 11 34.83 34.68 -2.87
CA ALA A 11 36.01 34.12 -2.22
C ALA A 11 36.07 32.60 -2.48
N ILE A 12 36.93 32.19 -3.42
CA ILE A 12 37.21 30.79 -3.72
C ILE A 12 38.17 30.26 -2.64
N VAL A 13 37.64 29.53 -1.66
CA VAL A 13 38.44 28.76 -0.69
C VAL A 13 38.67 27.37 -1.26
N ALA A 14 39.85 27.15 -1.83
CA ALA A 14 40.32 25.85 -2.27
C ALA A 14 40.83 25.04 -1.06
N LEU A 15 39.98 24.18 -0.50
CA LEU A 15 40.37 23.20 0.51
C LEU A 15 40.94 21.96 -0.18
N SER A 16 42.26 21.84 -0.18
CA SER A 16 42.98 20.61 -0.53
C SER A 16 42.83 19.58 0.59
N LEU A 17 42.08 18.50 0.36
CA LEU A 17 42.03 17.36 1.27
C LEU A 17 43.15 16.34 0.95
N PRO A 18 43.90 15.85 1.96
CA PRO A 18 44.83 14.75 1.76
C PRO A 18 44.09 13.43 1.60
N ALA A 19 44.45 12.68 0.55
CA ALA A 19 43.99 11.32 0.30
C ALA A 19 44.58 10.37 1.35
N GLN A 20 43.78 9.98 2.35
CA GLN A 20 44.13 8.90 3.27
C GLN A 20 43.55 7.59 2.76
N ALA A 21 44.42 6.68 2.34
CA ALA A 21 44.07 5.31 1.99
C ALA A 21 43.72 4.54 3.27
N THR A 22 42.44 4.22 3.46
CA THR A 22 41.98 3.38 4.57
C THR A 22 42.10 1.90 4.20
N PRO A 23 42.63 1.05 5.11
CA PRO A 23 42.72 -0.38 4.89
C PRO A 23 41.33 -1.04 4.92
N LEU A 24 41.08 -1.93 3.96
CA LEU A 24 39.89 -2.77 3.84
C LEU A 24 39.87 -3.84 4.94
N GLY A 25 39.52 -3.44 6.17
CA GLY A 25 39.10 -4.37 7.22
C GLY A 25 37.66 -4.83 6.95
N ARG A 26 37.44 -6.14 6.87
CA ARG A 26 36.08 -6.73 6.81
C ARG A 26 35.30 -6.27 8.04
N PRO A 27 34.19 -5.53 7.89
CA PRO A 27 33.39 -5.11 9.04
C PRO A 27 32.76 -6.34 9.67
N THR A 28 33.17 -6.68 10.89
CA THR A 28 32.40 -7.56 11.76
C THR A 28 31.10 -6.83 12.09
N HIS A 29 30.00 -7.31 11.49
CA HIS A 29 28.66 -6.81 11.72
C HIS A 29 28.25 -7.19 13.14
N LYS A 30 28.74 -6.45 14.15
CA LYS A 30 28.11 -6.43 15.48
C LYS A 30 26.65 -6.09 15.20
N GLN A 31 25.75 -7.03 15.49
CA GLN A 31 24.33 -6.73 15.59
C GLN A 31 24.25 -5.54 16.55
N GLN A 32 24.03 -4.34 16.00
CA GLN A 32 23.64 -3.19 16.78
C GLN A 32 22.37 -3.67 17.47
N GLY A 33 22.46 -3.88 18.79
CA GLY A 33 21.31 -4.23 19.60
C GLY A 33 20.20 -3.27 19.18
N SER A 34 19.02 -3.83 18.88
CA SER A 34 17.88 -3.06 18.39
C SER A 34 17.54 -1.99 19.41
N LEU A 35 18.12 -0.80 19.25
CA LEU A 35 17.85 0.35 20.11
C LEU A 35 16.37 0.69 19.99
N SER A 36 15.77 1.21 21.06
CA SER A 36 14.42 1.75 20.99
C SER A 36 14.37 2.78 19.86
N ARG A 37 13.35 2.66 19.02
CA ARG A 37 13.22 3.49 17.82
C ARG A 37 12.33 4.67 18.17
N VAL A 38 12.90 5.86 18.16
CA VAL A 38 12.13 7.11 18.29
C VAL A 38 11.71 7.56 16.89
N ASP A 39 10.44 7.93 16.74
CA ASP A 39 9.86 8.44 15.50
C ASP A 39 8.92 9.61 15.81
N THR A 40 8.70 10.48 14.82
CA THR A 40 7.71 11.55 14.94
C THR A 40 6.52 11.22 14.06
N CYS A 41 5.34 11.15 14.67
CA CYS A 41 4.10 10.77 14.01
C CYS A 41 3.03 11.84 14.20
N ALA A 42 2.11 11.98 13.25
CA ALA A 42 0.94 12.87 13.32
C ALA A 42 -0.24 12.29 12.54
N ASN A 43 -1.47 12.55 12.99
CA ASN A 43 -2.68 12.29 12.24
C ASN A 43 -3.07 13.51 11.39
N VAL A 44 -2.69 13.49 10.12
CA VAL A 44 -2.94 14.60 9.20
C VAL A 44 -4.35 14.45 8.61
N ASP A 45 -5.33 15.08 9.24
CA ASP A 45 -6.71 15.16 8.75
C ASP A 45 -6.88 16.48 7.97
N GLN A 46 -6.67 16.45 6.64
CA GLN A 46 -6.84 17.57 5.68
C GLN A 46 -5.59 18.45 5.43
N GLY A 47 -4.39 17.89 5.56
CA GLY A 47 -3.17 18.60 5.17
C GLY A 47 -3.11 18.84 3.65
N MET A 48 -2.97 20.09 3.21
CA MET A 48 -2.70 20.38 1.80
C MET A 48 -1.20 20.27 1.53
N LEU A 49 -0.78 19.36 0.65
CA LEU A 49 0.61 19.29 0.24
C LEU A 49 0.91 20.41 -0.76
N THR A 50 1.69 21.41 -0.34
CA THR A 50 2.02 22.59 -1.14
C THR A 50 3.45 23.04 -0.88
N ASP A 51 4.13 23.55 -1.91
CA ASP A 51 5.43 24.22 -1.79
C ASP A 51 5.30 25.76 -1.64
N GLY A 52 4.08 26.25 -1.39
CA GLY A 52 3.73 27.66 -1.34
C GLY A 52 3.44 28.29 -2.70
N ARG A 53 3.71 27.59 -3.82
CA ARG A 53 3.41 28.03 -5.19
C ARG A 53 2.44 27.11 -5.90
N THR A 54 2.54 25.81 -5.66
CA THR A 54 1.78 24.76 -6.33
C THR A 54 1.14 23.85 -5.30
N GLU A 55 -0.17 23.65 -5.41
CA GLU A 55 -0.90 22.66 -4.63
C GLU A 55 -0.84 21.29 -5.32
N TYR A 56 -0.30 20.29 -4.63
CA TYR A 56 -0.17 18.93 -5.15
C TYR A 56 -1.38 18.05 -4.85
N GLY A 57 -2.16 18.43 -3.83
CA GLY A 57 -3.41 17.80 -3.41
C GLY A 57 -3.47 17.59 -1.90
N ALA A 58 -4.65 17.22 -1.42
CA ALA A 58 -4.86 16.88 -0.02
C ALA A 58 -4.16 15.57 0.34
N VAL A 59 -3.61 15.53 1.54
CA VAL A 59 -3.02 14.39 2.21
C VAL A 59 -3.86 14.13 3.46
N THR A 60 -4.37 12.92 3.56
CA THR A 60 -5.19 12.49 4.69
C THR A 60 -4.66 11.17 5.22
N GLY A 61 -4.47 11.09 6.53
CA GLY A 61 -4.09 9.88 7.23
C GLY A 61 -2.98 10.10 8.25
N CYS A 62 -2.70 9.03 8.99
CA CYS A 62 -1.68 9.03 10.02
C CYS A 62 -0.30 8.73 9.40
N LEU A 63 0.68 9.60 9.67
CA LEU A 63 1.99 9.59 9.05
C LEU A 63 3.07 9.60 10.12
N CYS A 64 4.12 8.80 9.91
CA CYS A 64 5.34 8.81 10.71
C CYS A 64 6.57 9.03 9.82
N HIS A 65 7.62 9.70 10.31
CA HIS A 65 8.85 9.95 9.54
C HIS A 65 9.43 8.65 8.97
N SER A 66 9.47 7.57 9.75
CA SER A 66 9.98 6.28 9.28
C SER A 66 9.20 5.66 8.12
N THR A 67 7.95 6.06 7.93
CA THR A 67 7.04 5.47 6.93
C THR A 67 6.87 6.33 5.68
N LEU A 68 7.44 7.55 5.65
CA LEU A 68 7.26 8.52 4.56
C LEU A 68 7.61 7.96 3.18
N SER A 69 8.70 7.18 3.09
CA SER A 69 9.11 6.56 1.82
C SER A 69 8.06 5.59 1.26
N ARG A 70 7.35 4.85 2.13
CA ARG A 70 6.27 3.95 1.70
C ARG A 70 5.01 4.75 1.37
N PHE A 71 4.68 5.75 2.18
CA PHE A 71 3.51 6.60 1.97
C PHE A 71 3.58 7.35 0.63
N ALA A 72 4.76 7.81 0.24
CA ALA A 72 4.99 8.51 -1.02
C ALA A 72 4.60 7.69 -2.27
N LEU A 73 4.65 6.35 -2.18
CA LEU A 73 4.24 5.46 -3.26
C LEU A 73 2.72 5.30 -3.37
N LEU A 74 2.01 5.46 -2.25
CA LEU A 74 0.57 5.22 -2.15
C LEU A 74 -0.24 6.50 -2.42
N SER A 75 0.22 7.65 -1.93
CA SER A 75 -0.52 8.90 -2.03
C SER A 75 -0.49 9.52 -3.44
N PRO A 76 -1.64 9.78 -4.09
CA PRO A 76 -1.70 10.47 -5.37
C PRO A 76 -1.10 11.89 -5.34
N ALA A 77 -1.30 12.62 -4.23
CA ALA A 77 -0.76 13.97 -4.04
C ALA A 77 0.77 13.94 -3.96
N VAL A 78 1.32 13.04 -3.14
CA VAL A 78 2.78 12.90 -3.01
C VAL A 78 3.41 12.43 -4.31
N ARG A 79 2.82 11.44 -5.01
CA ARG A 79 3.31 11.03 -6.35
C ARG A 79 3.29 12.15 -7.38
N ARG A 80 2.39 13.14 -7.23
CA ARG A 80 2.39 14.33 -8.09
C ARG A 80 3.54 15.25 -7.71
N ALA A 81 3.71 15.54 -6.42
CA ALA A 81 4.84 16.32 -5.90
C ALA A 81 6.18 15.71 -6.31
N THR A 82 6.38 14.41 -6.10
CA THR A 82 7.62 13.69 -6.46
C THR A 82 7.95 13.77 -7.95
N ARG A 83 6.95 13.79 -8.83
CA ARG A 83 7.18 13.94 -10.29
C ARG A 83 7.63 15.33 -10.69
N ILE A 84 7.23 16.35 -9.93
CA ILE A 84 7.50 17.76 -10.25
C ILE A 84 8.78 18.23 -9.55
N LEU A 85 8.92 17.90 -8.26
CA LEU A 85 10.01 18.39 -7.40
C LEU A 85 11.14 17.37 -7.21
N GLY A 86 10.88 16.08 -7.42
CA GLY A 86 11.76 14.98 -6.99
C GLY A 86 11.38 14.42 -5.63
N ALA A 87 12.00 13.28 -5.26
CA ALA A 87 11.63 12.54 -4.04
C ALA A 87 12.02 13.27 -2.75
N GLU A 88 13.24 13.81 -2.70
CA GLU A 88 13.77 14.53 -1.53
C GLU A 88 12.91 15.76 -1.15
N PRO A 89 12.63 16.71 -2.06
CA PRO A 89 11.77 17.84 -1.69
C PRO A 89 10.34 17.43 -1.33
N ALA A 90 9.79 16.40 -1.99
CA ALA A 90 8.45 15.90 -1.66
C ALA A 90 8.39 15.30 -0.25
N ASN A 91 9.45 14.60 0.18
CA ASN A 91 9.56 14.07 1.54
C ASN A 91 9.72 15.22 2.56
N SER A 92 10.53 16.23 2.27
CA SER A 92 10.67 17.40 3.14
C SER A 92 9.34 18.16 3.34
N LEU A 93 8.49 18.24 2.31
CA LEU A 93 7.13 18.79 2.45
C LEU A 93 6.24 17.94 3.37
N LEU A 94 6.39 16.60 3.35
CA LEU A 94 5.66 15.72 4.26
C LEU A 94 6.17 15.82 5.70
N GLU A 95 7.48 15.92 5.91
CA GLU A 95 8.07 16.16 7.24
C GLU A 95 7.59 17.49 7.81
N ALA A 96 7.55 18.55 7.00
CA ALA A 96 7.00 19.83 7.40
C ALA A 96 5.51 19.73 7.75
N LEU A 97 4.74 18.94 7.00
CA LEU A 97 3.32 18.70 7.26
C LEU A 97 3.12 17.99 8.61
N ILE A 98 3.89 16.92 8.88
CA ILE A 98 3.88 16.21 10.17
C ILE A 98 4.25 17.17 11.30
N ALA A 99 5.35 17.92 11.16
CA ALA A 99 5.84 18.83 12.19
C ALA A 99 4.87 20.00 12.49
N SER A 100 4.06 20.39 11.51
CA SER A 100 3.08 21.49 11.65
C SER A 100 1.75 21.07 12.28
N ASP A 101 1.47 19.77 12.33
CA ASP A 101 0.18 19.26 12.79
C ASP A 101 0.10 19.29 14.33
N ALA A 102 -1.06 19.67 14.87
CA ALA A 102 -1.27 19.77 16.32
C ALA A 102 -1.25 18.39 17.03
N SER A 103 -1.47 17.30 16.28
CA SER A 103 -1.40 15.93 16.78
C SER A 103 0.00 15.33 16.75
N ALA A 104 1.01 16.08 16.28
CA ALA A 104 2.38 15.60 16.17
C ALA A 104 2.96 15.21 17.54
N ARG A 105 3.49 13.99 17.62
CA ARG A 105 4.09 13.43 18.84
C ARG A 105 5.38 12.67 18.52
N SER A 106 6.35 12.77 19.43
CA SER A 106 7.53 11.91 19.43
C SER A 106 7.16 10.60 20.12
N CYS A 107 7.15 9.52 19.35
CA CYS A 107 6.77 8.18 19.78
C CYS A 107 8.04 7.34 19.99
N GLU A 108 8.12 6.63 21.10
CA GLU A 108 9.18 5.65 21.35
C GLU A 108 8.59 4.25 21.22
N TYR A 109 9.24 3.44 20.40
CA TYR A 109 8.77 2.11 20.05
C TYR A 109 9.69 1.03 20.64
N PRO A 110 9.13 -0.08 21.15
CA PRO A 110 9.94 -1.19 21.61
C PRO A 110 10.71 -1.83 20.43
N PRO A 111 11.81 -2.54 20.71
CA PRO A 111 12.50 -3.34 19.69
C PRO A 111 11.53 -4.26 18.94
N HIS A 112 11.75 -4.45 17.64
CA HIS A 112 10.93 -5.31 16.77
C HIS A 112 9.46 -4.91 16.65
N SER A 113 9.18 -3.62 16.75
CA SER A 113 7.87 -3.06 16.45
C SER A 113 7.91 -2.15 15.23
N LEU A 114 6.76 -2.04 14.57
CA LEU A 114 6.49 -1.16 13.45
C LEU A 114 5.46 -0.12 13.89
N ALA A 115 5.75 1.15 13.60
CA ALA A 115 4.80 2.23 13.80
C ALA A 115 3.49 1.94 13.04
N SER A 116 2.38 2.03 13.77
CA SER A 116 1.01 1.80 13.32
C SER A 116 0.14 2.98 13.75
N CYS A 117 0.47 4.15 13.23
CA CYS A 117 -0.24 5.40 13.50
C CYS A 117 -1.73 5.26 13.15
N ALA A 118 -2.60 5.59 14.10
CA ALA A 118 -4.05 5.69 13.94
C ALA A 118 -4.56 7.06 14.39
N LYS A 119 -5.78 7.42 14.01
CA LYS A 119 -6.39 8.71 14.36
C LYS A 119 -6.52 8.90 15.88
N GLU A 120 -6.88 7.83 16.58
CA GLU A 120 -7.06 7.81 18.03
C GLU A 120 -5.75 7.56 18.79
N ASP A 121 -4.77 6.94 18.13
CA ASP A 121 -3.46 6.62 18.70
C ASP A 121 -2.32 6.84 17.69
N VAL A 122 -1.76 8.05 17.72
CA VAL A 122 -0.67 8.49 16.85
C VAL A 122 0.62 7.70 17.10
N CYS A 123 0.80 7.17 18.32
CA CYS A 123 1.96 6.38 18.71
C CYS A 123 1.65 4.88 18.78
N GLY A 124 0.56 4.45 18.13
CA GLY A 124 0.24 3.03 17.98
C GLY A 124 1.36 2.29 17.26
N TRP A 125 1.55 1.03 17.62
CA TRP A 125 2.55 0.16 17.00
C TRP A 125 2.06 -1.28 17.01
N VAL A 126 2.72 -2.11 16.22
CA VAL A 126 2.53 -3.56 16.24
C VAL A 126 3.87 -4.27 16.14
N CYS A 127 3.89 -5.56 16.38
CA CYS A 127 5.10 -6.35 16.22
C CYS A 127 5.44 -6.67 14.76
N GLU A 128 6.73 -6.70 14.47
CA GLU A 128 7.28 -7.22 13.22
C GLU A 128 6.93 -8.70 13.04
N ALA A 129 6.97 -9.20 11.80
CA ALA A 129 6.70 -10.60 11.53
C ALA A 129 7.65 -11.52 12.31
N GLY A 130 7.08 -12.50 13.02
CA GLY A 130 7.83 -13.42 13.89
C GLY A 130 7.97 -12.95 15.34
N TYR A 131 7.26 -11.88 15.73
CA TYR A 131 7.18 -11.38 17.10
C TYR A 131 5.72 -11.25 17.53
N ASP A 132 5.45 -11.54 18.80
CA ASP A 132 4.15 -11.43 19.45
C ASP A 132 4.17 -10.31 20.50
N LEU A 133 3.02 -9.66 20.71
CA LEU A 133 2.84 -8.62 21.73
C LEU A 133 2.70 -9.26 23.12
N CYS A 134 3.64 -8.99 24.02
CA CYS A 134 3.65 -9.52 25.38
C CYS A 134 4.06 -8.42 26.37
N GLU A 135 3.17 -8.11 27.32
CA GLU A 135 3.41 -7.09 28.37
C GLU A 135 3.91 -5.73 27.82
N GLY A 136 3.42 -5.33 26.64
CA GLY A 136 3.82 -4.06 26.00
C GLY A 136 5.15 -4.09 25.26
N ALA A 137 5.74 -5.27 25.01
CA ALA A 137 6.92 -5.45 24.18
C ALA A 137 6.69 -6.49 23.08
N CYS A 138 7.48 -6.40 22.01
CA CYS A 138 7.53 -7.43 20.97
C CYS A 138 8.62 -8.45 21.30
N VAL A 139 8.20 -9.69 21.57
CA VAL A 139 9.10 -10.82 21.82
C VAL A 139 8.94 -11.87 20.72
N PRO A 140 10.00 -12.64 20.39
CA PRO A 140 9.91 -13.65 19.34
C PRO A 140 8.72 -14.59 19.58
N SER A 141 7.98 -14.90 18.52
CA SER A 141 6.76 -15.69 18.64
C SER A 141 7.01 -17.04 19.31
N GLY A 142 6.12 -17.43 20.20
CA GLY A 142 6.26 -18.64 21.04
C GLY A 142 7.09 -18.47 22.32
N ASN A 143 7.74 -17.32 22.52
CA ASN A 143 8.37 -16.97 23.81
C ASN A 143 7.49 -16.09 24.69
N CYS A 144 6.31 -15.73 24.22
CA CYS A 144 5.28 -15.14 25.06
C CYS A 144 4.92 -16.20 26.08
N GLY A 145 5.40 -16.04 27.32
CA GLY A 145 5.15 -17.01 28.39
C GLY A 145 3.66 -17.28 28.41
N SER A 146 3.27 -18.54 28.21
CA SER A 146 1.94 -18.95 28.60
C SER A 146 1.85 -18.62 30.08
N GLN A 147 1.24 -17.49 30.42
CA GLN A 147 0.48 -17.42 31.65
C GLN A 147 -0.56 -18.52 31.48
N THR A 148 -0.17 -19.75 31.79
CA THR A 148 -1.11 -20.77 32.19
C THR A 148 -1.82 -20.12 33.36
N ASP A 149 -3.09 -19.79 33.15
CA ASP A 149 -4.02 -19.44 34.21
C ASP A 149 -3.93 -20.52 35.29
N VAL A 150 -3.01 -20.35 36.23
CA VAL A 150 -3.04 -21.06 37.50
C VAL A 150 -3.95 -20.23 38.39
N ASP A 151 -5.19 -20.70 38.45
CA ASP A 151 -6.15 -20.52 39.54
C ASP A 151 -6.80 -19.13 39.68
N ALA A 152 -7.70 -18.78 38.74
CA ALA A 152 -8.78 -17.83 39.02
C ALA A 152 -10.09 -18.59 39.26
N ALA A 153 -10.29 -18.96 40.54
CA ALA A 153 -11.61 -19.26 41.07
C ALA A 153 -12.55 -18.05 40.85
N ALA A 154 -13.79 -18.35 40.48
CA ALA A 154 -14.81 -17.41 40.08
C ALA A 154 -15.08 -16.29 41.11
N VAL A 155 -15.07 -15.04 40.64
CA VAL A 155 -15.90 -13.95 41.16
C VAL A 155 -16.38 -13.13 39.95
N PRO A 156 -17.70 -12.97 39.73
CA PRO A 156 -18.20 -12.07 38.70
C PRO A 156 -18.31 -10.67 39.28
N GLU A 157 -17.55 -9.72 38.75
CA GLU A 157 -17.85 -8.30 38.97
C GLU A 157 -17.98 -7.59 37.61
N GLU A 158 -19.14 -6.96 37.49
CA GLU A 158 -19.72 -6.27 36.35
C GLU A 158 -18.90 -5.00 36.07
N SER A 159 -18.26 -4.90 34.90
CA SER A 159 -17.67 -3.65 34.45
C SER A 159 -18.14 -3.32 33.04
N GLU A 160 -18.76 -2.16 32.92
CA GLU A 160 -19.35 -1.63 31.70
C GLU A 160 -18.26 -1.32 30.67
N SER A 161 -18.26 -2.09 29.58
CA SER A 161 -17.37 -1.90 28.43
C SER A 161 -17.78 -0.69 27.61
N LEU A 162 -16.86 0.25 27.43
CA LEU A 162 -16.90 1.25 26.36
C LEU A 162 -16.83 0.55 24.98
N PRO A 163 -17.57 1.01 23.96
CA PRO A 163 -17.54 0.41 22.62
C PRO A 163 -16.27 0.84 21.88
N GLY A 164 -15.16 0.17 22.16
CA GLY A 164 -14.05 0.09 21.21
C GLY A 164 -14.54 -0.68 19.98
N LEU A 165 -14.15 -0.22 18.79
CA LEU A 165 -14.31 -0.95 17.53
C LEU A 165 -13.47 -2.24 17.59
N VAL A 166 -13.99 -3.23 18.32
CA VAL A 166 -13.60 -4.62 18.21
C VAL A 166 -14.09 -5.05 16.83
N PHE A 167 -13.16 -5.18 15.88
CA PHE A 167 -13.45 -5.91 14.65
C PHE A 167 -14.04 -7.27 15.05
N PRO A 168 -15.21 -7.66 14.50
CA PRO A 168 -15.87 -8.90 14.88
C PRO A 168 -14.95 -10.11 14.68
N PRO A 169 -15.21 -11.19 15.42
CA PRO A 169 -14.24 -12.24 15.69
C PRO A 169 -13.88 -13.00 14.42
N GLN A 170 -12.57 -13.07 14.16
CA GLN A 170 -11.86 -14.10 13.40
C GLN A 170 -12.69 -14.80 12.30
N HIS A 171 -12.77 -14.19 11.12
CA HIS A 171 -13.13 -14.93 9.91
C HIS A 171 -12.03 -15.95 9.62
N LYS A 172 -12.15 -17.14 10.23
CA LYS A 172 -11.23 -18.25 10.02
C LYS A 172 -11.52 -18.83 8.64
N CYS A 173 -10.72 -18.43 7.66
CA CYS A 173 -10.64 -19.19 6.43
C CYS A 173 -10.07 -20.58 6.69
N ALA A 174 -10.35 -21.54 5.80
CA ALA A 174 -9.74 -22.87 5.89
C ALA A 174 -8.21 -22.76 5.86
N GLN A 175 -7.51 -23.75 6.43
CA GLN A 175 -6.05 -23.77 6.44
C GLN A 175 -5.51 -23.61 5.01
N GLY A 176 -4.59 -22.65 4.82
CA GLY A 176 -4.03 -22.31 3.51
C GLY A 176 -4.74 -21.16 2.77
N TYR A 177 -5.91 -20.73 3.23
CA TYR A 177 -6.64 -19.59 2.67
C TYR A 177 -6.41 -18.32 3.51
N ILE A 178 -6.50 -17.16 2.87
CA ILE A 178 -6.45 -15.84 3.53
C ILE A 178 -7.79 -15.12 3.36
N ALA A 179 -8.19 -14.35 4.36
CA ALA A 179 -9.36 -13.48 4.27
C ALA A 179 -8.97 -12.18 3.57
N CYS A 180 -9.50 -11.94 2.37
CA CYS A 180 -9.33 -10.69 1.65
C CYS A 180 -10.60 -9.86 1.68
N PRO A 181 -10.52 -8.52 1.73
CA PRO A 181 -11.69 -7.66 1.60
C PRO A 181 -12.42 -7.97 0.29
N ALA A 182 -13.72 -8.20 0.36
CA ALA A 182 -14.54 -8.39 -0.82
C ALA A 182 -14.55 -7.07 -1.63
N PRO A 183 -14.44 -7.13 -2.97
CA PRO A 183 -14.59 -5.93 -3.78
C PRO A 183 -15.98 -5.33 -3.53
N ALA A 184 -16.03 -4.01 -3.29
CA ALA A 184 -17.31 -3.32 -3.15
C ALA A 184 -18.21 -3.69 -4.33
N PRO A 185 -19.51 -3.98 -4.10
CA PRO A 185 -20.41 -4.35 -5.17
C PRO A 185 -20.33 -3.28 -6.25
N ARG A 186 -19.97 -3.69 -7.48
CA ARG A 186 -19.96 -2.78 -8.63
C ARG A 186 -21.37 -2.24 -8.81
N VAL A 187 -21.63 -1.04 -8.30
CA VAL A 187 -22.88 -0.34 -8.56
C VAL A 187 -22.92 -0.10 -10.06
N GLN A 188 -23.81 -0.82 -10.75
CA GLN A 188 -23.96 -0.63 -12.19
C GLN A 188 -24.28 0.85 -12.46
N PRO A 189 -23.72 1.47 -13.52
CA PRO A 189 -23.99 2.88 -13.84
C PRO A 189 -25.49 3.21 -13.97
N GLN A 190 -26.33 2.22 -14.26
CA GLN A 190 -27.79 2.37 -14.33
C GLN A 190 -28.47 2.53 -12.95
N GLN A 191 -27.88 2.01 -11.87
CA GLN A 191 -28.39 2.16 -10.49
C GLN A 191 -28.06 3.55 -9.93
N LEU A 192 -26.87 4.09 -10.24
CA LEU A 192 -26.50 5.48 -9.90
C LEU A 192 -27.45 6.53 -10.48
N ARG A 193 -28.08 6.25 -11.64
CA ARG A 193 -29.10 7.13 -12.24
C ARG A 193 -30.44 7.13 -11.49
N ARG A 194 -30.77 6.07 -10.74
CA ARG A 194 -32.03 6.00 -9.99
C ARG A 194 -31.94 6.69 -8.62
N THR A 195 -30.75 6.75 -8.03
CA THR A 195 -30.55 7.33 -6.70
C THR A 195 -30.31 8.83 -6.72
N PHE A 196 -29.91 9.41 -7.86
CA PHE A 196 -29.66 10.86 -8.01
C PHE A 196 -30.40 11.45 -9.22
N PRO A 197 -31.70 11.76 -9.11
CA PRO A 197 -32.50 12.28 -10.23
C PRO A 197 -32.16 13.72 -10.66
N PHE A 198 -31.25 14.43 -9.98
CA PHE A 198 -30.99 15.86 -10.20
C PHE A 198 -29.77 16.20 -11.08
N LEU A 199 -29.07 15.21 -11.65
CA LEU A 199 -28.03 15.49 -12.65
C LEU A 199 -28.60 15.35 -14.07
N THR A 200 -29.49 16.28 -14.45
CA THR A 200 -29.95 16.43 -15.83
C THR A 200 -29.02 17.37 -16.60
N ALA A 201 -28.26 16.80 -17.52
CA ALA A 201 -27.74 17.54 -18.68
C ALA A 201 -28.86 17.65 -19.73
N HIS A 202 -29.09 18.87 -20.20
CA HIS A 202 -30.01 19.20 -21.30
C HIS A 202 -29.52 18.60 -22.63
N SER A 203 -30.44 17.93 -23.33
CA SER A 203 -30.84 18.14 -24.73
C SER A 203 -31.07 16.87 -25.57
N ASN A 204 -32.36 16.75 -25.92
CA ASN A 204 -32.98 16.32 -27.17
C ASN A 204 -33.33 14.86 -27.51
N PRO A 205 -34.46 14.67 -28.23
CA PRO A 205 -35.27 13.47 -28.12
C PRO A 205 -35.47 12.72 -29.46
N LEU A 206 -36.19 11.59 -29.33
CA LEU A 206 -36.93 10.83 -30.35
C LEU A 206 -36.14 9.82 -31.19
N ASN A 207 -36.27 8.54 -30.79
CA ASN A 207 -36.49 7.45 -31.73
C ASN A 207 -37.33 6.34 -31.09
N PRO A 208 -38.59 6.09 -31.50
CA PRO A 208 -39.38 4.97 -31.00
C PRO A 208 -39.39 3.84 -32.03
N HIS A 209 -38.73 2.71 -31.74
CA HIS A 209 -39.18 1.37 -32.15
C HIS A 209 -38.18 0.30 -31.68
N ALA A 210 -38.51 -0.42 -30.60
CA ALA A 210 -38.09 -1.79 -30.38
C ALA A 210 -38.98 -2.45 -29.32
N LYS A 211 -39.73 -3.48 -29.73
CA LYS A 211 -40.54 -4.33 -28.85
C LYS A 211 -39.64 -5.24 -28.00
N PRO A 212 -39.95 -5.52 -26.72
CA PRO A 212 -39.28 -6.56 -25.96
C PRO A 212 -39.87 -7.94 -26.30
N ASN A 213 -39.01 -8.88 -26.67
CA ASN A 213 -39.35 -10.29 -26.79
C ASN A 213 -38.72 -11.03 -25.60
N SER A 214 -39.55 -11.34 -24.60
CA SER A 214 -39.17 -12.09 -23.41
C SER A 214 -39.47 -13.56 -23.63
N ASN A 215 -38.45 -14.39 -23.79
CA ASN A 215 -38.59 -15.83 -23.60
C ASN A 215 -37.24 -16.43 -23.19
N SER A 216 -37.12 -16.79 -21.91
CA SER A 216 -36.04 -17.63 -21.42
C SER A 216 -36.57 -18.43 -20.23
N ASN A 217 -37.00 -19.65 -20.54
CA ASN A 217 -37.25 -20.73 -19.60
C ASN A 217 -35.96 -21.07 -18.85
N SER A 218 -35.91 -20.82 -17.55
CA SER A 218 -34.91 -21.40 -16.65
C SER A 218 -35.53 -22.59 -15.91
N GLY A 219 -35.20 -23.79 -16.38
CA GLY A 219 -35.43 -25.02 -15.64
C GLY A 219 -34.52 -25.08 -14.41
N SER A 220 -35.12 -25.25 -13.24
CA SER A 220 -34.44 -25.40 -11.95
C SER A 220 -33.87 -26.82 -11.82
N ALA A 221 -32.55 -26.93 -11.67
CA ALA A 221 -31.87 -28.14 -11.20
C ALA A 221 -31.55 -28.00 -9.69
N PRO A 222 -31.36 -29.10 -8.94
CA PRO A 222 -31.36 -29.07 -7.48
C PRO A 222 -30.07 -28.48 -6.90
N ASP A 223 -30.28 -27.62 -5.91
CA ASP A 223 -29.33 -26.83 -5.15
C ASP A 223 -28.48 -27.70 -4.20
N HIS A 224 -27.17 -27.78 -4.45
CA HIS A 224 -26.20 -28.30 -3.49
C HIS A 224 -25.92 -27.23 -2.43
N ARG A 225 -26.60 -27.38 -1.28
CA ARG A 225 -26.30 -26.80 0.06
C ARG A 225 -25.12 -25.83 0.09
N ARG A 226 -25.40 -24.56 -0.19
CA ARG A 226 -24.49 -23.45 0.06
C ARG A 226 -24.42 -23.21 1.59
N PRO A 227 -23.23 -23.29 2.23
CA PRO A 227 -23.10 -22.91 3.63
C PRO A 227 -23.43 -21.43 3.85
N ALA A 228 -23.83 -21.10 5.08
CA ALA A 228 -24.33 -19.79 5.53
C ALA A 228 -23.55 -18.61 4.93
N GLN A 229 -24.27 -17.60 4.44
CA GLN A 229 -23.67 -16.44 3.77
C GLN A 229 -22.74 -15.68 4.73
N PRO A 230 -21.44 -15.56 4.43
CA PRO A 230 -20.55 -14.69 5.17
C PRO A 230 -20.94 -13.23 4.93
N ASP A 231 -20.64 -12.38 5.93
CA ASP A 231 -20.67 -10.92 5.80
C ASP A 231 -20.05 -10.50 4.45
N PRO A 232 -20.70 -9.64 3.63
CA PRO A 232 -20.23 -9.30 2.29
C PRO A 232 -18.92 -8.50 2.26
N ALA A 233 -18.26 -8.33 3.41
CA ALA A 233 -17.03 -7.57 3.56
C ALA A 233 -15.76 -8.37 3.24
N PHE A 234 -15.80 -9.71 3.28
CA PHE A 234 -14.62 -10.56 3.07
C PHE A 234 -14.88 -11.79 2.21
N ILE A 235 -13.84 -12.21 1.49
CA ILE A 235 -13.78 -13.46 0.73
C ILE A 235 -12.55 -14.26 1.17
N CYS A 236 -12.72 -15.57 1.36
CA CYS A 236 -11.57 -16.46 1.55
C CYS A 236 -10.99 -16.83 0.19
N VAL A 237 -9.71 -16.52 -0.02
CA VAL A 237 -9.00 -16.78 -1.27
C VAL A 237 -7.80 -17.67 -1.00
N ASP A 238 -7.49 -18.55 -1.95
CA ASP A 238 -6.25 -19.34 -1.92
C ASP A 238 -5.15 -18.54 -2.63
N PRO A 239 -4.19 -17.95 -1.89
CA PRO A 239 -3.15 -17.15 -2.50
C PRO A 239 -2.18 -17.99 -3.35
N GLN A 240 -2.23 -19.33 -3.30
CA GLN A 240 -1.33 -20.19 -4.07
C GLN A 240 -1.83 -20.45 -5.50
N SER A 241 -3.14 -20.33 -5.74
CA SER A 241 -3.78 -20.73 -7.00
C SER A 241 -4.75 -19.70 -7.58
N ASP A 242 -5.25 -18.75 -6.78
CA ASP A 242 -6.17 -17.72 -7.26
C ASP A 242 -5.44 -16.66 -8.10
N ALA A 243 -5.83 -16.51 -9.36
CA ALA A 243 -5.19 -15.59 -10.29
C ALA A 243 -5.40 -14.12 -9.89
N GLU A 244 -6.53 -13.78 -9.28
CA GLU A 244 -6.88 -12.40 -8.90
C GLU A 244 -6.30 -12.00 -7.54
N HIS A 245 -5.83 -12.97 -6.75
CA HIS A 245 -5.29 -12.79 -5.39
C HIS A 245 -3.98 -13.57 -5.20
N CYS A 246 -3.13 -13.61 -6.24
CA CYS A 246 -1.97 -14.47 -6.24
C CYS A 246 -0.88 -13.94 -5.29
N GLY A 247 -0.48 -14.77 -4.33
CA GLY A 247 0.46 -14.41 -3.28
C GLY A 247 -0.12 -13.49 -2.20
N GLY A 248 -1.41 -13.13 -2.27
CA GLY A 248 -2.03 -12.23 -1.30
C GLY A 248 -3.28 -11.50 -1.75
N CYS A 249 -3.76 -10.55 -0.94
CA CYS A 249 -4.89 -9.71 -1.33
C CYS A 249 -4.41 -8.63 -2.32
N THR A 250 -5.08 -8.53 -3.47
CA THR A 250 -4.79 -7.50 -4.50
C THR A 250 -5.44 -6.16 -4.19
N PHE A 251 -6.57 -6.18 -3.49
CA PHE A 251 -7.20 -5.00 -2.94
C PHE A 251 -6.69 -4.79 -1.52
N SER A 252 -5.67 -3.93 -1.35
CA SER A 252 -5.56 -3.21 -0.08
C SER A 252 -6.82 -2.37 0.02
N ALA A 253 -7.82 -2.85 0.78
CA ALA A 253 -8.79 -1.95 1.37
C ALA A 253 -7.97 -0.82 2.01
N SER A 254 -8.43 0.41 1.85
CA SER A 254 -7.70 1.67 2.03
C SER A 254 -7.16 1.94 3.44
N SER A 255 -7.03 0.92 4.28
CA SER A 255 -6.32 0.94 5.55
C SER A 255 -4.94 0.27 5.40
N PRO A 256 -3.84 1.05 5.31
CA PRO A 256 -2.47 0.53 5.31
C PRO A 256 -2.03 -0.09 6.65
N THR A 257 -2.94 -0.23 7.63
CA THR A 257 -2.67 -0.68 9.00
C THR A 257 -3.06 -2.13 9.29
N SER A 258 -3.57 -2.90 8.33
CA SER A 258 -3.80 -4.34 8.55
C SER A 258 -2.54 -5.14 8.23
N PHE A 259 -1.78 -5.44 9.29
CA PHE A 259 -0.48 -6.09 9.26
C PHE A 259 -0.53 -7.52 8.73
N GLY A 260 0.18 -7.71 7.62
CA GLY A 260 0.32 -8.98 6.92
C GLY A 260 0.66 -8.69 5.47
N THR A 261 1.95 -8.72 5.14
CA THR A 261 2.56 -8.33 3.85
C THR A 261 2.23 -9.27 2.69
N PHE A 262 0.99 -9.71 2.56
CA PHE A 262 0.55 -10.42 1.37
C PHE A 262 0.00 -9.39 0.37
N THR A 263 0.90 -8.55 -0.16
CA THR A 263 0.60 -7.79 -1.38
C THR A 263 0.44 -8.80 -2.50
N GLY A 264 -0.79 -9.23 -2.75
CA GLY A 264 -1.10 -10.09 -3.87
C GLY A 264 -0.88 -9.36 -5.18
N SER A 265 -0.71 -10.12 -6.25
CA SER A 265 -0.72 -9.62 -7.61
C SER A 265 -1.87 -10.23 -8.38
N ASP A 266 -2.57 -9.40 -9.15
CA ASP A 266 -3.60 -9.86 -10.06
C ASP A 266 -2.92 -10.35 -11.34
N CYS A 267 -2.76 -11.67 -11.45
CA CYS A 267 -2.16 -12.33 -12.60
C CYS A 267 -3.04 -12.20 -13.86
N SER A 268 -4.35 -11.98 -13.73
CA SER A 268 -5.24 -11.81 -14.88
C SER A 268 -4.90 -10.56 -15.70
N ASN A 269 -4.28 -9.57 -15.05
CA ASN A 269 -4.01 -8.27 -15.62
C ASN A 269 -2.52 -8.00 -15.88
N VAL A 270 -1.70 -9.05 -16.00
CA VAL A 270 -0.27 -8.90 -16.33
C VAL A 270 -0.11 -8.24 -17.69
N ARG A 271 0.59 -7.11 -17.70
CA ARG A 271 0.75 -6.29 -18.91
C ARG A 271 1.44 -7.08 -20.01
N GLY A 272 0.73 -7.24 -21.13
CA GLY A 272 1.26 -7.93 -22.31
C GLY A 272 1.10 -9.44 -22.28
N ALA A 273 0.56 -10.03 -21.21
CA ALA A 273 0.19 -11.44 -21.18
C ALA A 273 -1.12 -11.68 -21.95
N VAL A 274 -1.21 -12.85 -22.59
CA VAL A 274 -2.45 -13.45 -23.11
C VAL A 274 -2.99 -14.45 -22.11
N ASN A 275 -2.10 -15.24 -21.52
CA ASN A 275 -2.44 -16.19 -20.46
C ASN A 275 -1.42 -16.07 -19.33
N ALA A 276 -1.93 -15.91 -18.11
CA ALA A 276 -1.15 -15.88 -16.89
C ALA A 276 -1.96 -16.53 -15.78
N SER A 277 -1.31 -17.33 -14.97
CA SER A 277 -1.91 -18.11 -13.89
C SER A 277 -1.13 -17.90 -12.59
N CYS A 278 -1.78 -18.18 -11.47
CA CYS A 278 -1.10 -18.21 -10.18
C CYS A 278 -0.56 -19.62 -9.93
N HIS A 279 0.75 -19.72 -9.66
CA HIS A 279 1.37 -20.98 -9.29
C HIS A 279 2.28 -20.76 -8.08
N MET A 280 1.94 -21.38 -6.95
CA MET A 280 2.66 -21.26 -5.68
C MET A 280 2.85 -19.80 -5.23
N GLY A 281 1.79 -19.00 -5.36
CA GLY A 281 1.78 -17.60 -4.92
C GLY A 281 2.59 -16.64 -5.80
N ARG A 282 2.91 -17.05 -7.03
CA ARG A 282 3.57 -16.20 -8.03
C ARG A 282 2.83 -16.25 -9.37
N CYS A 283 2.74 -15.10 -10.02
CA CYS A 283 2.21 -15.05 -11.38
C CYS A 283 3.20 -15.68 -12.36
N VAL A 284 2.72 -16.68 -13.11
CA VAL A 284 3.45 -17.32 -14.19
C VAL A 284 2.75 -16.97 -15.50
N VAL A 285 3.45 -16.27 -16.39
CA VAL A 285 2.93 -16.00 -17.73
C VAL A 285 3.31 -17.15 -18.66
N GLU A 286 2.31 -17.79 -19.25
CA GLU A 286 2.51 -18.87 -20.22
C GLU A 286 2.68 -18.33 -21.65
N LYS A 287 1.96 -17.25 -21.98
CA LYS A 287 1.94 -16.69 -23.33
C LYS A 287 1.81 -15.18 -23.32
N CYS A 288 2.67 -14.51 -24.08
CA CYS A 288 2.61 -13.07 -24.31
C CYS A 288 1.81 -12.71 -25.58
N LYS A 289 1.30 -11.48 -25.64
CA LYS A 289 0.61 -10.89 -26.81
C LYS A 289 1.59 -10.78 -27.98
N HIS A 290 1.07 -10.68 -29.20
CA HIS A 290 1.91 -10.43 -30.37
C HIS A 290 2.74 -9.14 -30.20
N GLY A 291 4.03 -9.19 -30.54
CA GLY A 291 4.98 -8.10 -30.30
C GLY A 291 5.53 -8.00 -28.88
N TRP A 292 5.31 -9.02 -28.04
CA TRP A 292 5.88 -9.16 -26.70
C TRP A 292 6.62 -10.50 -26.58
N ASP A 293 7.62 -10.55 -25.70
CA ASP A 293 8.37 -11.75 -25.34
C ASP A 293 8.33 -11.98 -23.83
N LEU A 294 8.44 -13.25 -23.44
CA LEU A 294 8.63 -13.65 -22.06
C LEU A 294 10.01 -13.18 -21.58
N ASN A 295 10.06 -12.53 -20.42
CA ASN A 295 11.30 -12.16 -19.77
C ASN A 295 11.73 -13.23 -18.76
N GLY A 296 13.00 -13.23 -18.35
CA GLY A 296 13.52 -14.17 -17.35
C GLY A 296 12.92 -14.01 -15.94
N LYS A 297 12.04 -13.04 -15.71
CA LYS A 297 11.31 -12.82 -14.46
C LYS A 297 9.86 -13.34 -14.51
N GLY A 298 9.48 -14.03 -15.59
CA GLY A 298 8.12 -14.58 -15.75
C GLY A 298 7.05 -13.57 -16.18
N GLY A 299 7.44 -12.38 -16.65
CA GLY A 299 6.53 -11.37 -17.21
C GLY A 299 6.70 -11.19 -18.72
N CYS A 300 5.90 -10.30 -19.33
CA CYS A 300 6.04 -9.93 -20.74
C CYS A 300 6.75 -8.58 -20.90
N THR A 301 7.70 -8.50 -21.84
CA THR A 301 8.31 -7.24 -22.30
C THR A 301 8.04 -7.05 -23.78
N ARG A 302 7.95 -5.79 -24.24
CA ARG A 302 7.78 -5.53 -25.68
C ARG A 302 9.03 -5.96 -26.44
N ARG A 303 8.84 -6.61 -27.59
CA ARG A 303 9.89 -6.80 -28.58
C ARG A 303 10.34 -5.43 -29.08
N TYR A 304 11.56 -5.04 -28.73
CA TYR A 304 12.21 -3.96 -29.45
C TYR A 304 12.63 -4.53 -30.81
N ASN A 305 11.95 -4.09 -31.88
CA ASN A 305 12.34 -4.40 -33.24
C ASN A 305 13.67 -3.71 -33.56
N LEU A 306 14.78 -4.36 -33.21
CA LEU A 306 16.14 -3.95 -33.60
C LEU A 306 16.30 -3.93 -35.13
N SER A 307 15.41 -4.60 -35.87
CA SER A 307 15.38 -4.66 -37.32
C SER A 307 14.98 -3.37 -38.04
N LYS A 308 14.53 -2.32 -37.33
CA LYS A 308 14.26 -0.99 -37.93
C LYS A 308 15.20 0.12 -37.46
N GLY A 309 16.25 -0.21 -36.70
CA GLY A 309 17.21 0.75 -36.17
C GLY A 309 18.65 0.32 -36.46
N GLN A 310 19.10 0.58 -37.69
CA GLN A 310 20.51 0.69 -38.03
C GLN A 310 21.10 1.84 -37.19
N VAL A 311 21.45 1.55 -35.93
CA VAL A 311 22.29 2.45 -35.14
C VAL A 311 23.65 2.39 -35.80
N ARG A 312 23.96 3.37 -36.66
CA ARG A 312 25.33 3.63 -37.10
C ARG A 312 26.13 3.90 -35.83
N LEU A 313 26.82 2.88 -35.34
CA LEU A 313 27.95 3.05 -34.41
C LEU A 313 28.92 4.02 -35.10
N GLY A 314 28.87 5.27 -34.67
CA GLY A 314 29.80 6.30 -35.10
C GLY A 314 31.21 5.78 -34.84
N LYS A 315 31.96 5.60 -35.92
CA LYS A 315 33.35 5.20 -35.94
C LYS A 315 34.14 6.18 -35.07
N VAL A 316 34.52 5.77 -33.86
CA VAL A 316 35.50 6.50 -33.04
C VAL A 316 36.80 6.46 -33.84
N ARG A 317 37.25 7.62 -34.33
CA ARG A 317 38.58 7.74 -34.93
C ARG A 317 39.61 7.79 -33.80
N PRO A 318 40.75 7.11 -33.96
CA PRO A 318 41.84 7.11 -32.99
C PRO A 318 42.47 8.50 -32.85
#